data_AF-A0A355CIQ9-F1
#
_entry.id   AF-A0A355CIQ9-F1
#
_cell.length_a   1.000
_cell.length_b   1.000
_cell.length_c   1.000
_cell.angle_alpha   90.00
_cell.angle_beta   90.00
_cell.angle_gamma   90.00
#
_symmetry.space_group_name_H-M   'P 1'
#
loop_
_entity.id
_entity.type
_entity.pdbx_description
1 polymer ?
#
loop_
_entity_poly.entity_id
_entity_poly.type
_entity_poly.pdbx_seq_one_letter_code
_entity_poly.pdbx_strand_id
1 'polypeptide(L)'
;MKFRVLETLIASSIILSISSLSSAESNQQYSTILPTGTYYSQGTMFNNSRREIVHKNNRICIKIVKGPANPYKGVEDITISSVSFQKGKFYIDATGEELILEKNGNVINSGRGGVWEYRGTSPDPRSQPIQAQKMAECVAAQGRYVQKMQGISISGIDFPKY
;
A
#
# COMPACT_ATOMS: atom_id res chain seq x y z
N MET A 1 -9.02 -71.68 -53.90
CA MET A 1 -8.55 -72.23 -52.59
C MET A 1 -8.23 -71.04 -51.69
N LYS A 2 -8.71 -71.07 -50.44
CA LYS A 2 -8.70 -69.96 -49.46
C LYS A 2 -7.29 -69.47 -49.14
N PHE A 3 -7.10 -68.16 -48.97
CA PHE A 3 -6.38 -67.61 -47.81
C PHE A 3 -6.99 -66.26 -47.44
N ARG A 4 -7.30 -66.11 -46.15
CA ARG A 4 -7.85 -64.91 -45.52
C ARG A 4 -6.69 -64.03 -45.09
N VAL A 5 -6.83 -62.71 -45.22
CA VAL A 5 -6.11 -61.76 -44.38
C VAL A 5 -7.16 -60.86 -43.74
N LEU A 6 -7.11 -60.84 -42.43
CA LEU A 6 -7.95 -60.11 -41.49
C LEU A 6 -7.21 -58.81 -41.19
N GLU A 7 -7.77 -57.65 -41.52
CA GLU A 7 -7.27 -56.37 -41.01
C GLU A 7 -8.38 -55.66 -40.24
N THR A 8 -8.05 -55.41 -38.97
CA THR A 8 -8.87 -54.84 -37.91
C THR A 8 -8.88 -53.31 -37.94
N LEU A 9 -10.10 -52.76 -37.93
CA LEU A 9 -10.60 -51.57 -37.19
C LEU A 9 -9.59 -50.53 -36.67
N ILE A 10 -9.80 -49.25 -37.03
CA ILE A 10 -9.64 -48.11 -36.10
C ILE A 10 -10.74 -47.08 -36.36
N ALA A 11 -11.83 -47.14 -35.58
CA ALA A 11 -12.78 -46.04 -35.46
C ALA A 11 -12.16 -44.98 -34.53
N SER A 12 -11.78 -43.82 -35.08
CA SER A 12 -11.26 -42.70 -34.31
C SER A 12 -12.37 -42.10 -33.44
N SER A 13 -12.37 -42.45 -32.17
CA SER A 13 -13.19 -41.76 -31.16
C SER A 13 -12.44 -40.52 -30.70
N ILE A 14 -12.89 -39.34 -31.13
CA ILE A 14 -12.38 -38.06 -30.64
C ILE A 14 -12.87 -37.93 -29.18
N ILE A 15 -11.96 -38.14 -28.24
CA ILE A 15 -12.18 -37.85 -26.83
C ILE A 15 -12.14 -36.32 -26.69
N LEU A 16 -13.31 -35.70 -26.62
CA LEU A 16 -13.45 -34.32 -26.15
C LEU A 16 -13.09 -34.29 -24.67
N SER A 17 -11.83 -34.02 -24.38
CA SER A 17 -11.32 -33.73 -23.04
C SER A 17 -12.03 -32.49 -22.51
N ILE A 18 -13.08 -32.69 -21.72
CA ILE A 18 -13.70 -31.64 -20.93
C ILE A 18 -12.68 -31.31 -19.83
N SER A 19 -11.82 -30.33 -20.08
CA SER A 19 -10.96 -29.78 -19.05
C SER A 19 -11.87 -29.25 -17.96
N SER A 20 -11.86 -29.92 -16.80
CA SER A 20 -12.51 -29.44 -15.59
C SER A 20 -12.01 -28.02 -15.35
N LEU A 21 -12.89 -27.04 -15.59
CA LEU A 21 -12.74 -25.69 -15.08
C LEU A 21 -12.70 -25.84 -13.56
N SER A 22 -11.49 -25.91 -13.03
CA SER A 22 -11.27 -25.78 -11.61
C SER A 22 -11.79 -24.40 -11.26
N SER A 23 -13.00 -24.36 -10.70
CA SER A 23 -13.51 -23.19 -10.01
C SER A 23 -12.49 -22.89 -8.93
N ALA A 24 -11.61 -21.92 -9.19
CA ALA A 24 -10.89 -21.27 -8.13
C ALA A 24 -11.97 -20.72 -7.22
N GLU A 25 -12.20 -21.39 -6.08
CA GLU A 25 -12.94 -20.83 -4.97
C GLU A 25 -12.39 -19.43 -4.80
N SER A 26 -13.24 -18.42 -5.01
CA SER A 26 -12.92 -17.09 -4.56
C SER A 26 -12.83 -17.22 -3.05
N ASN A 27 -11.63 -17.50 -2.55
CA ASN A 27 -11.27 -17.21 -1.18
C ASN A 27 -11.79 -15.80 -1.01
N GLN A 28 -12.80 -15.64 -0.14
CA GLN A 28 -13.25 -14.32 0.26
C GLN A 28 -12.02 -13.67 0.85
N GLN A 29 -11.32 -12.93 -0.01
CA GLN A 29 -10.13 -12.22 0.34
C GLN A 29 -10.67 -11.18 1.30
N TYR A 30 -10.50 -11.44 2.60
CA TYR A 30 -10.62 -10.41 3.61
C TYR A 30 -9.81 -9.26 3.03
N SER A 31 -10.50 -8.27 2.49
CA SER A 31 -9.86 -7.08 2.03
C SER A 31 -9.38 -6.47 3.33
N THR A 32 -8.13 -6.73 3.68
CA THR A 32 -7.35 -5.96 4.66
C THR A 32 -7.21 -4.58 4.04
N ILE A 33 -8.32 -3.86 3.96
CA ILE A 33 -8.40 -2.49 3.50
C ILE A 33 -7.58 -1.74 4.53
N LEU A 34 -6.41 -1.28 4.12
CA LEU A 34 -5.58 -0.34 4.84
C LEU A 34 -6.49 0.78 5.39
N PRO A 35 -6.75 0.91 6.70
CA PRO A 35 -7.79 1.84 7.13
C PRO A 35 -7.46 3.28 6.72
N THR A 36 -8.47 4.00 6.26
CA THR A 36 -8.35 5.44 6.02
C THR A 36 -8.20 6.16 7.36
N GLY A 37 -7.24 7.07 7.44
CA GLY A 37 -7.02 7.90 8.62
C GLY A 37 -5.56 8.22 8.87
N THR A 38 -5.32 8.75 10.06
CA THR A 38 -4.02 9.25 10.50
C THR A 38 -3.34 8.24 11.41
N TYR A 39 -2.05 8.05 11.20
CA TYR A 39 -1.20 7.13 11.93
C TYR A 39 0.05 7.86 12.44
N TYR A 40 0.35 7.73 13.74
CA TYR A 40 1.53 8.34 14.34
C TYR A 40 2.61 7.31 14.63
N SER A 41 3.87 7.71 14.47
CA SER A 41 4.99 6.86 14.83
C SER A 41 4.95 6.52 16.31
N GLN A 42 5.28 5.30 16.65
CA GLN A 42 5.57 4.90 18.03
C GLN A 42 6.95 5.38 18.46
N GLY A 43 7.06 5.68 19.76
CA GLY A 43 8.30 6.15 20.38
C GLY A 43 8.49 7.66 20.32
N THR A 44 9.43 8.14 21.14
CA THR A 44 9.68 9.58 21.32
C THR A 44 10.57 10.19 20.25
N MET A 45 11.38 9.38 19.56
CA MET A 45 12.37 9.85 18.58
C MET A 45 11.73 10.38 17.29
N PHE A 46 10.62 9.79 16.85
CA PHE A 46 9.99 10.11 15.56
C PHE A 46 8.63 10.78 15.69
N ASN A 47 8.21 11.21 16.88
CA ASN A 47 6.88 11.76 17.19
C ASN A 47 6.42 12.92 16.28
N ASN A 48 7.34 13.59 15.60
CA ASN A 48 7.04 14.61 14.57
C ASN A 48 6.59 14.02 13.23
N SER A 49 6.72 12.72 13.03
CA SER A 49 6.41 12.01 11.80
C SER A 49 5.03 11.36 11.89
N ARG A 50 4.36 11.23 10.74
CA ARG A 50 3.03 10.62 10.62
C ARG A 50 2.79 10.04 9.24
N ARG A 51 1.76 9.21 9.13
CA ARG A 51 1.20 8.75 7.87
C ARG A 51 -0.28 9.08 7.84
N GLU A 52 -0.78 9.48 6.69
CA GLU A 52 -2.21 9.66 6.46
C GLU A 52 -2.62 8.89 5.23
N ILE A 53 -3.63 8.05 5.34
CA ILE A 53 -4.11 7.18 4.27
C ILE A 53 -5.51 7.59 3.89
N VAL A 54 -5.77 7.69 2.59
CA VAL A 54 -7.10 7.99 2.04
C VAL A 54 -7.40 7.02 0.92
N HIS A 55 -8.63 6.51 0.93
CA HIS A 55 -9.15 5.61 -0.09
C HIS A 55 -10.26 6.28 -0.89
N LYS A 56 -10.29 6.01 -2.19
CA LYS A 56 -11.44 6.30 -3.04
C LYS A 56 -11.54 5.21 -4.11
N ASN A 57 -12.67 4.51 -4.16
CA ASN A 57 -12.84 3.31 -4.99
C ASN A 57 -11.71 2.30 -4.70
N ASN A 58 -11.06 1.77 -5.74
CA ASN A 58 -9.94 0.82 -5.60
C ASN A 58 -8.57 1.50 -5.49
N ARG A 59 -8.54 2.82 -5.27
CA ARG A 59 -7.30 3.60 -5.22
C ARG A 59 -6.97 4.00 -3.80
N ILE A 60 -5.75 3.65 -3.40
CA ILE A 60 -5.18 3.95 -2.08
C ILE A 60 -4.06 4.96 -2.27
N CYS A 61 -4.12 6.03 -1.49
CA CYS A 61 -3.08 7.04 -1.42
C CYS A 61 -2.59 7.20 0.01
N ILE A 62 -1.29 7.41 0.15
CA ILE A 62 -0.62 7.63 1.43
C ILE A 62 0.17 8.92 1.38
N LYS A 63 0.00 9.77 2.39
CA LYS A 63 0.88 10.87 2.72
C LYS A 63 1.84 10.41 3.81
N ILE A 64 3.13 10.44 3.53
CA ILE A 64 4.21 10.15 4.47
C ILE A 64 4.80 11.48 4.87
N VAL A 65 4.74 11.81 6.15
CA VAL A 65 5.35 13.00 6.71
C VAL A 65 6.51 12.57 7.60
N LYS A 66 7.72 12.94 7.21
CA LYS A 66 8.95 12.72 7.97
C LYS A 66 9.33 14.03 8.65
N GLY A 67 9.03 14.14 9.93
CA GLY A 67 9.48 15.27 10.74
C GLY A 67 10.93 15.09 11.19
N PRO A 68 11.61 16.15 11.66
CA PRO A 68 12.90 16.02 12.30
C PRO A 68 12.79 15.12 13.54
N ALA A 69 13.86 14.36 13.82
CA ALA A 69 13.93 13.55 15.03
C ALA A 69 13.84 14.46 16.27
N ASN A 70 13.08 14.04 17.27
CA ASN A 70 12.99 14.76 18.54
C ASN A 70 14.35 14.74 19.26
N PRO A 71 14.82 15.84 19.89
CA PRO A 71 14.17 17.15 20.05
C PRO A 71 14.60 18.23 19.05
N TYR A 72 15.09 17.83 17.88
CA TYR A 72 15.69 18.76 16.94
C TYR A 72 14.66 19.54 16.13
N LYS A 73 14.99 20.81 15.83
CA LYS A 73 14.23 21.64 14.89
C LYS A 73 14.51 21.22 13.45
N GLY A 74 13.58 21.51 12.55
CA GLY A 74 13.72 21.20 11.13
C GLY A 74 12.42 21.39 10.36
N VAL A 75 12.41 21.04 9.08
CA VAL A 75 11.22 21.11 8.22
C VAL A 75 10.73 19.69 7.95
N GLU A 76 9.41 19.51 7.91
CA GLU A 76 8.81 18.25 7.52
C GLU A 76 9.10 17.93 6.04
N ASP A 77 9.59 16.73 5.74
CA ASP A 77 9.64 16.18 4.38
C ASP A 77 8.39 15.35 4.11
N ILE A 78 7.61 15.74 3.10
CA ILE A 78 6.32 15.14 2.79
C ILE A 78 6.38 14.46 1.43
N THR A 79 6.00 13.18 1.41
CA THR A 79 5.79 12.40 0.18
C THR A 79 4.35 11.92 0.12
N ILE A 80 3.62 12.28 -0.93
CA ILE A 80 2.31 11.71 -1.25
C ILE A 80 2.50 10.68 -2.37
N SER A 81 2.01 9.47 -2.15
CA SER A 81 2.20 8.35 -3.06
C SER A 81 0.91 7.56 -3.24
N SER A 82 0.69 7.00 -4.42
CA SER A 82 -0.18 5.84 -4.56
C SER A 82 0.42 4.63 -3.84
N VAL A 83 -0.46 3.73 -3.41
CA VAL A 83 -0.10 2.41 -2.88
C VAL A 83 -0.58 1.37 -3.88
N SER A 84 0.34 0.53 -4.36
CA SER A 84 0.00 -0.58 -5.24
C SER A 84 -0.24 -1.85 -4.44
N PHE A 85 -1.17 -2.69 -4.93
CA PHE A 85 -1.43 -4.01 -4.39
C PHE A 85 -0.87 -5.05 -5.35
N GLN A 86 0.16 -5.78 -4.91
CA GLN A 86 0.87 -6.75 -5.73
C GLN A 86 1.11 -8.03 -4.93
N LYS A 87 0.75 -9.19 -5.49
CA LYS A 87 0.99 -10.51 -4.85
C LYS A 87 0.46 -10.59 -3.41
N GLY A 88 -0.71 -10.00 -3.13
CA GLY A 88 -1.32 -10.02 -1.81
C GLY A 88 -0.80 -8.97 -0.82
N LYS A 89 0.11 -8.08 -1.24
CA LYS A 89 0.82 -7.13 -0.39
C LYS A 89 0.67 -5.69 -0.89
N PHE A 90 0.71 -4.75 0.04
CA PHE A 90 0.65 -3.32 -0.25
C PHE A 90 2.06 -2.73 -0.31
N TYR A 91 2.33 -1.95 -1.36
CA TYR A 91 3.62 -1.29 -1.57
C TYR A 91 3.43 0.20 -1.80
N ILE A 92 4.22 1.02 -1.11
CA ILE A 92 4.27 2.45 -1.35
C ILE A 92 5.03 2.67 -2.66
N ASP A 93 4.38 3.19 -3.70
CA ASP A 93 5.03 3.32 -5.00
C ASP A 93 6.27 4.22 -4.96
N ALA A 94 6.25 5.30 -4.17
CA ALA A 94 7.37 6.23 -4.03
C ALA A 94 8.65 5.60 -3.46
N THR A 95 8.54 4.60 -2.57
CA THR A 95 9.69 4.02 -1.86
C THR A 95 9.92 2.54 -2.16
N GLY A 96 8.92 1.84 -2.69
CA GLY A 96 8.91 0.38 -2.80
C GLY A 96 8.75 -0.35 -1.47
N GLU A 97 8.53 0.38 -0.37
CA GLU A 97 8.37 -0.23 0.96
C GLU A 97 7.04 -0.96 1.08
N GLU A 98 7.09 -2.18 1.60
CA GLU A 98 5.90 -2.96 1.97
C GLU A 98 5.22 -2.32 3.19
N LEU A 99 3.89 -2.20 3.12
CA LEU A 99 3.05 -1.88 4.27
C LEU A 99 2.57 -3.19 4.89
N ILE A 100 3.11 -3.51 6.05
CA ILE A 100 2.70 -4.68 6.83
C ILE A 100 1.59 -4.23 7.78
N LEU A 101 0.41 -4.81 7.60
CA LEU A 101 -0.76 -4.52 8.41
C LEU A 101 -0.82 -5.45 9.62
N GLU A 102 -0.80 -4.86 10.80
CA GLU A 102 -0.93 -5.57 12.07
C GLU A 102 -2.21 -5.10 12.79
N LYS A 103 -2.73 -5.93 13.71
CA LYS A 103 -3.91 -5.62 14.55
C LYS A 103 -5.09 -5.07 13.74
N ASN A 104 -5.47 -5.75 12.66
CA ASN A 104 -6.55 -5.35 11.75
C ASN A 104 -6.34 -3.97 11.10
N GLY A 105 -5.10 -3.57 10.85
CA GLY A 105 -4.77 -2.30 10.21
C GLY A 105 -4.72 -1.10 11.17
N ASN A 106 -4.90 -1.33 12.47
CA ASN A 106 -4.63 -0.31 13.49
C ASN A 106 -3.14 -0.03 13.67
N VAL A 107 -2.30 -0.95 13.19
CA VAL A 107 -0.85 -0.80 13.21
C VAL A 107 -0.30 -1.03 11.80
N ILE A 108 0.57 -0.12 11.37
CA ILE A 108 1.33 -0.24 10.13
C ILE A 108 2.79 -0.37 10.49
N ASN A 109 3.43 -1.41 9.96
CA ASN A 109 4.87 -1.59 10.03
C ASN A 109 5.46 -1.42 8.63
N SER A 110 6.52 -0.63 8.52
CA SER A 110 7.15 -0.28 7.25
C SER A 110 8.65 -0.18 7.41
N GLY A 111 9.33 -1.33 7.33
CA GLY A 111 10.78 -1.44 7.31
C GLY A 111 11.49 -0.63 8.41
N ARG A 112 12.50 0.17 8.03
CA ARG A 112 13.34 0.96 8.96
C ARG A 112 12.62 2.13 9.64
N GLY A 113 11.36 2.43 9.27
CA GLY A 113 10.62 3.60 9.71
C GLY A 113 9.83 3.46 11.02
N GLY A 114 9.92 2.31 11.69
CA GLY A 114 9.20 2.04 12.95
C GLY A 114 7.73 1.65 12.77
N VAL A 115 7.07 1.47 13.91
CA VAL A 115 5.65 1.08 14.02
C VAL A 115 4.77 2.33 14.04
N TRP A 116 3.67 2.32 13.30
CA TRP A 116 2.72 3.44 13.22
C TRP A 116 1.36 3.01 13.75
N GLU A 117 0.79 3.76 14.70
CA GLU A 117 -0.52 3.46 15.30
C GLU A 117 -1.59 4.37 14.77
N TYR A 118 -2.75 3.79 14.47
CA TYR A 118 -3.96 4.49 14.10
C TYR A 118 -4.42 5.44 15.21
N ARG A 119 -4.82 6.65 14.80
CA ARG A 119 -5.27 7.73 15.71
C ARG A 119 -6.66 8.27 15.37
N GLY A 120 -7.25 7.83 14.27
CA GLY A 120 -8.58 8.25 13.84
C GLY A 120 -8.62 8.74 12.39
N THR A 121 -9.81 9.14 11.96
CA THR A 121 -10.08 9.59 10.58
C THR A 121 -9.81 11.08 10.36
N SER A 122 -9.69 11.86 11.44
CA SER A 122 -9.37 13.28 11.35
C SER A 122 -7.96 13.47 10.82
N PRO A 123 -7.75 14.39 9.86
CA PRO A 123 -6.40 14.77 9.44
C PRO A 123 -5.63 15.37 10.62
N ASP A 124 -4.31 15.22 10.64
CA ASP A 124 -3.46 15.87 11.65
C ASP A 124 -3.65 17.41 11.55
N PRO A 125 -3.80 18.13 12.68
CA PRO A 125 -3.99 19.59 12.71
C PRO A 125 -2.89 20.40 11.99
N ARG A 126 -1.70 19.83 11.80
CA ARG A 126 -0.57 20.43 11.08
C ARG A 126 -0.66 20.24 9.56
N SER A 127 -1.67 19.52 9.07
CA SER A 127 -1.87 19.31 7.64
C SER A 127 -2.27 20.59 6.94
N GLN A 128 -1.52 20.95 5.89
CA GLN A 128 -1.78 22.16 5.11
C GLN A 128 -2.77 21.88 3.95
N PRO A 129 -3.55 22.89 3.50
CA PRO A 129 -4.52 22.72 2.41
C PRO A 129 -3.93 22.13 1.12
N ILE A 130 -2.70 22.51 0.76
CA ILE A 130 -2.01 21.98 -0.42
C ILE A 130 -1.79 20.46 -0.33
N GLN A 131 -1.55 19.93 0.87
CA GLN A 131 -1.38 18.49 1.08
C GLN A 131 -2.71 17.75 0.85
N ALA A 132 -3.82 18.30 1.31
CA ALA A 132 -5.16 17.76 1.07
C ALA A 132 -5.52 17.79 -0.42
N GLN A 133 -5.20 18.89 -1.12
CA GLN A 133 -5.36 18.98 -2.57
C GLN A 133 -4.55 17.88 -3.28
N LYS A 134 -3.27 17.69 -2.93
CA LYS A 134 -2.43 16.67 -3.55
C LYS A 134 -2.85 15.23 -3.21
N MET A 135 -3.46 15.00 -2.05
CA MET A 135 -4.11 13.73 -1.72
C MET A 135 -5.36 13.50 -2.59
N ALA A 136 -6.18 14.53 -2.81
CA ALA A 136 -7.34 14.47 -3.70
C ALA A 136 -6.93 14.19 -5.16
N GLU A 137 -5.89 14.87 -5.65
CA GLU A 137 -5.28 14.59 -6.96
C GLU A 137 -4.76 13.15 -7.02
N CYS A 138 -4.08 12.68 -5.96
CA CYS A 138 -3.59 11.31 -5.89
C CYS A 138 -4.74 10.32 -6.07
N VAL A 139 -5.86 10.44 -5.33
CA VAL A 139 -6.97 9.48 -5.43
C VAL A 139 -7.78 9.60 -6.72
N ALA A 140 -7.64 10.71 -7.46
CA ALA A 140 -8.27 10.91 -8.77
C ALA A 140 -7.37 10.47 -9.95
N ALA A 141 -6.06 10.37 -9.74
CA ALA A 141 -5.11 10.05 -10.79
C ALA A 141 -5.27 8.62 -11.33
N GLN A 142 -4.81 8.42 -12.56
CA GLN A 142 -4.65 7.11 -13.19
C GLN A 142 -3.18 6.68 -13.11
N GLY A 143 -2.91 5.41 -12.83
CA GLY A 143 -1.54 4.89 -12.72
C GLY A 143 -0.77 5.35 -11.48
N ARG A 144 0.55 5.18 -11.49
CA ARG A 144 1.44 5.53 -10.37
C ARG A 144 1.45 7.04 -10.14
N TYR A 145 1.33 7.46 -8.88
CA TYR A 145 1.37 8.87 -8.47
C TYR A 145 2.39 9.08 -7.36
N VAL A 146 3.26 10.06 -7.52
CA VAL A 146 4.24 10.47 -6.50
C VAL A 146 4.38 11.98 -6.53
N GLN A 147 4.25 12.62 -5.38
CA GLN A 147 4.52 14.04 -5.17
C GLN A 147 5.36 14.24 -3.92
N LYS A 148 6.30 15.18 -3.97
CA LYS A 148 7.16 15.54 -2.85
C LYS A 148 7.04 17.03 -2.56
N MET A 149 7.01 17.40 -1.29
CA MET A 149 6.98 18.79 -0.85
C MET A 149 7.54 18.94 0.56
N GLN A 150 7.89 20.17 0.93
CA GLN A 150 8.18 20.51 2.31
C GLN A 150 6.89 20.87 3.04
N GLY A 151 6.81 20.52 4.32
CA GLY A 151 5.71 20.87 5.21
C GLY A 151 6.05 22.07 6.08
N ILE A 152 5.60 22.02 7.33
CA ILE A 152 5.85 23.09 8.30
C ILE A 152 7.25 22.99 8.91
N SER A 153 7.74 24.11 9.43
CA SER A 153 8.90 24.12 10.32
C SER A 153 8.48 23.67 11.72
N ILE A 154 9.16 22.65 12.24
CA ILE A 154 9.05 22.17 13.60
C ILE A 154 10.13 22.83 14.46
N SER A 155 9.71 23.41 15.58
CA SER A 155 10.61 23.98 16.59
C SER A 155 11.35 22.89 17.36
N GLY A 156 12.50 23.23 17.92
CA GLY A 156 13.34 22.32 18.68
C GLY A 156 14.74 22.90 18.88
N ILE A 157 15.68 22.07 19.29
CA ILE A 157 17.09 22.45 19.42
C ILE A 157 17.82 22.30 18.09
N ASP A 158 18.93 23.01 17.92
CA ASP A 158 19.83 22.79 16.80
C ASP A 158 20.47 21.40 16.87
N PHE A 159 20.73 20.81 15.71
CA PHE A 159 21.59 19.62 15.64
C PHE A 159 23.00 19.97 16.16
N PRO A 160 23.68 19.04 16.84
CA PRO A 160 25.06 19.25 17.27
C PRO A 160 25.91 19.58 16.04
N LYS A 161 26.63 20.69 16.09
CA LYS A 161 27.66 20.99 15.09
C LYS A 161 28.88 20.12 15.44
N TYR A 162 29.26 19.24 14.53
CA TYR A 162 30.49 18.45 14.63
C TYR A 162 31.72 19.34 14.52
#